data_AF-A0A3R8LIG3-F1
#
_entry.id   AF-A0A3R8LIG3-F1
#
_cell.length_a   1.000
_cell.length_b   1.000
_cell.length_c   1.000
_cell.angle_alpha   90.00
_cell.angle_beta   90.00
_cell.angle_gamma   90.00
#
_symmetry.space_group_name_H-M   'P 1'
#
loop_
_entity.id
_entity.type
_entity.pdbx_description
1 polymer ?
#
loop_
_entity_poly.entity_id
_entity_poly.type
_entity_poly.pdbx_seq_one_letter_code
_entity_poly.pdbx_strand_id
1 'polypeptide(L)'
;MAERQSSLSEAAGVGTAVSDLLRLKQAAPFAKAVKGGVGGAAGAAIGMALSYKEEIKKSAIAITAALMLPVLFLTMLPGLTFGDLSENSGVLNSGTLINENLQKANQAIVEVLMECHDEVLAEIQKEASKVPEGDTISITDPYAASISVNSNLLIAQFCASRESYKEINIKELQKVIRENKDDLFSYDVSTETVTMEVKVDAGAEGESGNGSTGDGATAGNTNAAPQTKTVTFTRHNYVVKYAGDTYFADHVFHLTDKQKELAEAYAENLELFFGSSASGVATANVSEEVLAYRATVERIAAKYGMSQYVELILAVMMQESGGRGTDVMQASESGYNQKYSHSPGSITDPEYSIECGIQALKHVLTKAGCTGPTDLDRIKLALQGYNYGSGYIDWAMARDGGYTKENAIAYSDMMCARPGWHYSVYGDKEYVEHVLRYYIVTSTGGTYPANGMQIPHYLQTDYGNIPYGGGSIASSGCGPTSFAMIASYLTGTTITPVDAVSWCGNSYYKPGVGTYWSYFGAAASHFGCGSVIQTTDANAVLKALSEGHPVISSQRAGLFTSGGHFIVLRGVTVNGKVLVNDPNDSASKNYINREFDMMSEVHATSNAYWIFDKK
;
A
#
# COMPACT_ATOMS: atom_id res chain seq x y z
N MET A 1 -33.58 -0.27 -54.04
CA MET A 1 -33.88 -1.10 -52.84
C MET A 1 -32.92 -2.27 -52.87
N ALA A 2 -32.36 -2.62 -51.69
CA ALA A 2 -31.20 -3.51 -51.46
C ALA A 2 -29.87 -2.89 -51.97
N GLU A 3 -28.75 -2.83 -51.25
CA GLU A 3 -28.25 -3.51 -50.05
C GLU A 3 -27.52 -2.50 -49.13
N ARG A 4 -27.87 -2.46 -47.84
CA ARG A 4 -27.08 -1.85 -46.75
C ARG A 4 -27.40 -2.59 -45.43
N GLN A 5 -27.37 -3.91 -45.52
CA GLN A 5 -27.04 -4.83 -44.44
C GLN A 5 -25.72 -5.46 -44.92
N SER A 6 -24.63 -5.65 -44.20
CA SER A 6 -24.40 -5.69 -42.76
C SER A 6 -22.87 -5.75 -42.55
N SER A 7 -22.25 -4.74 -41.93
CA SER A 7 -20.86 -4.85 -41.45
C SER A 7 -20.80 -5.23 -39.96
N LEU A 8 -21.90 -4.99 -39.22
CA LEU A 8 -22.04 -5.29 -37.80
C LEU A 8 -22.41 -6.75 -37.51
N SER A 9 -23.16 -7.43 -38.40
CA SER A 9 -23.41 -8.87 -38.23
C SER A 9 -22.19 -9.71 -38.59
N GLU A 10 -21.28 -9.20 -39.41
CA GLU A 10 -19.98 -9.82 -39.67
C GLU A 10 -19.04 -9.68 -38.47
N ALA A 11 -18.95 -8.51 -37.82
CA ALA A 11 -18.10 -8.32 -36.65
C ALA A 11 -18.57 -9.14 -35.41
N ALA A 12 -19.88 -9.17 -35.16
CA ALA A 12 -20.47 -10.01 -34.10
C ALA A 12 -20.37 -11.52 -34.41
N GLY A 13 -20.46 -11.89 -35.70
CA GLY A 13 -20.25 -13.26 -36.17
C GLY A 13 -18.79 -13.74 -36.07
N VAL A 14 -17.82 -12.83 -36.18
CA VAL A 14 -16.40 -13.15 -36.02
C VAL A 14 -16.02 -13.31 -34.54
N GLY A 15 -16.55 -12.48 -33.63
CA GLY A 15 -16.29 -12.61 -32.19
C GLY A 15 -16.84 -13.91 -31.57
N THR A 16 -18.03 -14.34 -32.01
CA THR A 16 -18.63 -15.62 -31.59
C THR A 16 -17.94 -16.82 -32.23
N ALA A 17 -17.61 -16.76 -33.53
CA ALA A 17 -16.87 -17.84 -34.20
C ALA A 17 -15.45 -18.05 -33.65
N VAL A 18 -14.78 -17.00 -33.18
CA VAL A 18 -13.44 -17.08 -32.58
C VAL A 18 -13.48 -17.65 -31.16
N SER A 19 -14.52 -17.32 -30.38
CA SER A 19 -14.77 -17.91 -29.05
C SER A 19 -15.09 -19.40 -29.15
N ASP A 20 -15.86 -19.81 -30.15
CA ASP A 20 -16.12 -21.22 -30.45
C ASP A 20 -14.86 -21.94 -30.96
N LEU A 21 -14.00 -21.26 -31.74
CA LEU A 21 -12.70 -21.80 -32.19
C LEU A 21 -11.70 -22.00 -31.03
N LEU A 22 -11.76 -21.16 -30.00
CA LEU A 22 -10.96 -21.24 -28.78
C LEU A 22 -11.48 -22.34 -27.84
N ARG A 23 -12.81 -22.52 -27.73
CA ARG A 23 -13.42 -23.67 -27.05
C ARG A 23 -13.09 -25.01 -27.72
N LEU A 24 -12.90 -25.03 -29.04
CA LEU A 24 -12.50 -26.22 -29.81
C LEU A 24 -11.00 -26.59 -29.70
N LYS A 25 -10.17 -25.83 -28.96
CA LYS A 25 -8.71 -26.01 -28.92
C LYS A 25 -8.14 -26.51 -27.59
N GLN A 26 -8.88 -27.33 -26.86
CA GLN A 26 -8.28 -28.23 -25.85
C GLN A 26 -7.49 -29.41 -26.46
N ALA A 27 -7.26 -29.47 -27.78
CA ALA A 27 -6.45 -30.49 -28.42
C ALA A 27 -5.12 -29.91 -28.95
N ALA A 28 -4.03 -30.31 -28.29
CA ALA A 28 -2.61 -30.15 -28.66
C ALA A 28 -2.37 -30.15 -30.19
N PRO A 29 -1.91 -29.06 -30.82
CA PRO A 29 -0.47 -28.76 -30.88
C PRO A 29 -0.14 -27.28 -31.25
N PHE A 30 0.05 -26.39 -30.27
CA PHE A 30 0.69 -25.07 -30.51
C PHE A 30 2.02 -24.89 -29.76
N ALA A 31 2.39 -25.85 -28.93
CA ALA A 31 3.60 -25.83 -28.10
C ALA A 31 4.94 -25.99 -28.87
N LYS A 32 4.93 -25.97 -30.22
CA LYS A 32 6.15 -26.21 -31.02
C LYS A 32 6.58 -25.05 -31.92
N ALA A 33 5.83 -23.95 -31.98
CA ALA A 33 6.19 -22.78 -32.79
C ALA A 33 6.90 -21.65 -32.00
N VAL A 34 7.02 -21.77 -30.68
CA VAL A 34 7.60 -20.72 -29.80
C VAL A 34 9.12 -20.90 -29.58
N LYS A 35 9.76 -21.91 -30.19
CA LYS A 35 11.18 -22.23 -29.96
C LYS A 35 12.17 -21.43 -30.83
N GLY A 36 11.77 -20.28 -31.37
CA GLY A 36 12.64 -19.42 -32.18
C GLY A 36 12.56 -17.95 -31.75
N GLY A 37 13.64 -17.47 -31.15
CA GLY A 37 13.96 -16.09 -30.74
C GLY A 37 12.97 -14.95 -31.03
N VAL A 38 12.55 -14.28 -29.95
CA VAL A 38 11.99 -12.92 -29.96
C VAL A 38 13.17 -11.96 -30.17
N GLY A 39 13.27 -11.39 -31.37
CA GLY A 39 14.36 -10.50 -31.76
C GLY A 39 15.04 -10.94 -33.06
N GLY A 40 14.35 -10.79 -34.20
CA GLY A 40 14.97 -10.99 -35.51
C GLY A 40 14.00 -11.16 -36.69
N ALA A 41 12.79 -11.68 -36.45
CA ALA A 41 11.88 -12.02 -37.56
C ALA A 41 11.05 -10.86 -38.11
N ALA A 42 10.79 -9.79 -37.35
CA ALA A 42 10.04 -8.63 -37.87
C ALA A 42 10.86 -7.78 -38.85
N GLY A 43 12.18 -7.69 -38.66
CA GLY A 43 13.08 -6.96 -39.57
C GLY A 43 13.44 -7.74 -40.85
N ALA A 44 13.57 -9.06 -40.76
CA ALA A 44 13.92 -9.90 -41.92
C ALA A 44 12.72 -10.21 -42.85
N ALA A 45 11.49 -10.16 -42.33
CA ALA A 45 10.28 -10.36 -43.14
C ALA A 45 10.00 -9.20 -44.11
N ILE A 46 10.47 -7.99 -43.81
CA ILE A 46 10.35 -6.82 -44.69
C ILE A 46 11.41 -6.87 -45.80
N GLY A 47 12.60 -7.39 -45.53
CA GLY A 47 13.67 -7.54 -46.52
C GLY A 47 13.43 -8.65 -47.55
N MET A 48 12.72 -9.72 -47.17
CA MET A 48 12.40 -10.84 -48.06
C MET A 48 11.18 -10.56 -48.98
N ALA A 49 10.47 -9.45 -48.77
CA ALA A 49 9.33 -9.05 -49.60
C ALA A 49 9.72 -8.35 -50.92
N LEU A 50 11.00 -8.03 -51.14
CA LEU A 50 11.49 -7.35 -52.37
C LEU A 50 12.27 -8.25 -53.34
N SER A 51 12.43 -9.54 -53.03
CA SER A 51 12.97 -10.52 -53.97
C SER A 51 11.99 -11.68 -54.06
N TYR A 52 11.74 -12.17 -55.28
CA TYR A 52 10.81 -13.23 -55.65
C TYR A 52 9.39 -12.77 -56.04
N LYS A 53 9.35 -12.14 -57.23
CA LYS A 53 8.26 -12.34 -58.19
C LYS A 53 8.11 -13.84 -58.47
N GLU A 54 6.86 -14.30 -58.55
CA GLU A 54 6.41 -15.65 -58.98
C GLU A 54 6.54 -16.78 -57.93
N GLU A 55 5.57 -16.86 -57.00
CA GLU A 55 4.71 -18.05 -56.80
C GLU A 55 3.87 -17.90 -55.52
N ILE A 56 2.62 -17.49 -55.71
CA ILE A 56 1.62 -17.25 -54.67
C ILE A 56 0.73 -18.49 -54.54
N LYS A 57 0.55 -19.03 -53.31
CA LYS A 57 -0.73 -19.59 -52.83
C LYS A 57 -0.78 -20.05 -51.36
N LYS A 58 0.35 -20.20 -50.64
CA LYS A 58 0.34 -20.53 -49.19
C LYS A 58 0.73 -19.38 -48.26
N SER A 59 1.50 -18.41 -48.74
CA SER A 59 1.98 -17.28 -47.92
C SER A 59 0.92 -16.19 -47.70
N ALA A 60 -0.11 -16.09 -48.56
CA ALA A 60 -1.17 -15.09 -48.40
C ALA A 60 -1.99 -15.29 -47.12
N ILE A 61 -2.24 -16.55 -46.71
CA ILE A 61 -2.98 -16.86 -45.47
C ILE A 61 -2.13 -16.53 -44.24
N ALA A 62 -0.82 -16.78 -44.29
CA ALA A 62 0.09 -16.47 -43.17
C ALA A 62 0.30 -14.95 -43.01
N ILE A 63 0.38 -14.20 -44.12
CA ILE A 63 0.48 -12.74 -44.11
C ILE A 63 -0.84 -12.12 -43.62
N THR A 64 -1.99 -12.60 -44.08
CA THR A 64 -3.29 -12.15 -43.57
C THR A 64 -3.47 -12.51 -42.09
N ALA A 65 -3.08 -13.71 -41.64
CA ALA A 65 -3.14 -14.09 -40.22
C ALA A 65 -2.18 -13.28 -39.33
N ALA A 66 -0.97 -12.95 -39.83
CA ALA A 66 -0.02 -12.10 -39.12
C ALA A 66 -0.43 -10.62 -39.10
N LEU A 67 -1.08 -10.12 -40.16
CA LEU A 67 -1.67 -8.77 -40.21
C LEU A 67 -2.97 -8.68 -39.38
N MET A 68 -3.68 -9.79 -39.20
CA MET A 68 -4.87 -9.88 -38.36
C MET A 68 -4.54 -10.07 -36.88
N LEU A 69 -3.34 -10.50 -36.50
CA LEU A 69 -2.94 -10.72 -35.10
C LEU A 69 -2.97 -9.43 -34.24
N PRO A 70 -2.45 -8.27 -34.71
CA PRO A 70 -2.56 -6.99 -34.00
C PRO A 70 -4.00 -6.50 -33.92
N VAL A 71 -4.81 -6.75 -34.97
CA VAL A 71 -6.24 -6.44 -35.00
C VAL A 71 -7.00 -7.32 -34.02
N LEU A 72 -6.64 -8.60 -33.89
CA LEU A 72 -7.20 -9.54 -32.92
C LEU A 72 -6.93 -9.06 -31.48
N PHE A 73 -5.70 -8.65 -31.18
CA PHE A 73 -5.29 -8.07 -29.89
C PHE A 73 -6.07 -6.79 -29.54
N LEU A 74 -6.27 -5.90 -30.52
CA LEU A 74 -7.07 -4.68 -30.39
C LEU A 74 -8.56 -4.96 -30.12
N THR A 75 -9.09 -6.09 -30.63
CA THR A 75 -10.51 -6.47 -30.44
C THR A 75 -10.76 -7.32 -29.19
N MET A 76 -9.72 -7.86 -28.55
CA MET A 76 -9.82 -8.80 -27.43
C MET A 76 -9.56 -8.19 -26.05
N LEU A 77 -8.98 -6.99 -26.00
CA LEU A 77 -8.68 -6.27 -24.77
C LEU A 77 -9.46 -4.95 -24.71
N PRO A 78 -9.84 -4.47 -23.51
CA PRO A 78 -10.57 -3.22 -23.39
C PRO A 78 -9.74 -2.06 -23.93
N GLY A 79 -10.29 -1.25 -24.85
CA GLY A 79 -9.54 -0.23 -25.58
C GLY A 79 -8.72 0.74 -24.72
N LEU A 80 -9.13 0.97 -23.48
CA LEU A 80 -8.44 1.83 -22.51
C LEU A 80 -7.04 1.32 -22.14
N THR A 81 -6.76 0.01 -22.30
CA THR A 81 -5.42 -0.58 -22.12
C THR A 81 -4.39 -0.01 -23.09
N PHE A 82 -4.84 0.52 -24.22
CA PHE A 82 -3.98 1.06 -25.27
C PHE A 82 -3.87 2.59 -25.25
N GLY A 83 -4.54 3.26 -24.30
CA GLY A 83 -4.56 4.73 -24.24
C GLY A 83 -5.26 5.34 -25.46
N ASP A 84 -4.82 6.52 -25.89
CA ASP A 84 -5.36 7.15 -27.09
C ASP A 84 -4.79 6.49 -28.36
N LEU A 85 -5.61 5.64 -28.98
CA LEU A 85 -5.28 4.92 -30.22
C LEU A 85 -5.14 5.83 -31.45
N SER A 86 -5.45 7.14 -31.34
CA SER A 86 -5.22 8.09 -32.42
C SER A 86 -3.76 8.57 -32.53
N GLU A 87 -2.93 8.25 -31.53
CA GLU A 87 -1.49 8.56 -31.52
C GLU A 87 -0.65 7.28 -31.68
N ASN A 88 0.40 7.34 -32.52
CA ASN A 88 1.30 6.20 -32.72
C ASN A 88 2.31 6.07 -31.56
N SER A 89 1.82 5.57 -30.41
CA SER A 89 2.54 5.49 -29.14
C SER A 89 3.43 4.25 -28.98
N GLY A 90 3.38 3.30 -29.92
CA GLY A 90 4.09 2.02 -29.81
C GLY A 90 3.50 1.03 -28.80
N VAL A 91 2.37 1.37 -28.16
CA VAL A 91 1.72 0.60 -27.09
C VAL A 91 1.37 -0.85 -27.48
N LEU A 92 1.03 -1.09 -28.75
CA LEU A 92 0.66 -2.41 -29.26
C LEU A 92 1.81 -3.43 -29.21
N ASN A 93 3.04 -2.98 -28.99
CA ASN A 93 4.23 -3.82 -28.87
C ASN A 93 4.93 -3.69 -27.51
N SER A 94 4.29 -3.05 -26.51
CA SER A 94 4.89 -2.80 -25.20
C SER A 94 3.94 -3.19 -24.06
N GLY A 95 4.24 -4.32 -23.39
CA GLY A 95 3.54 -4.74 -22.19
C GLY A 95 3.65 -3.73 -21.04
N THR A 96 4.75 -2.97 -20.98
CA THR A 96 4.97 -1.90 -20.00
C THR A 96 3.99 -0.75 -20.18
N LEU A 97 3.82 -0.23 -21.40
CA LEU A 97 2.89 0.87 -21.69
C LEU A 97 1.43 0.45 -21.46
N ILE A 98 1.10 -0.82 -21.75
CA ILE A 98 -0.23 -1.37 -21.46
C ILE A 98 -0.49 -1.41 -19.95
N ASN A 99 0.48 -1.87 -19.16
CA ASN A 99 0.37 -1.89 -17.71
C ASN A 99 0.28 -0.47 -17.11
N GLU A 100 1.04 0.48 -17.62
CA GLU A 100 0.93 1.89 -17.22
C GLU A 100 -0.45 2.49 -17.51
N ASN A 101 -1.05 2.15 -18.66
CA ASN A 101 -2.40 2.61 -19.00
C ASN A 101 -3.47 2.00 -18.07
N LEU A 102 -3.35 0.72 -17.74
CA LEU A 102 -4.20 0.05 -16.75
C LEU A 102 -4.06 0.71 -15.36
N GLN A 103 -2.84 1.01 -14.93
CA GLN A 103 -2.61 1.70 -13.66
C GLN A 103 -3.25 3.09 -13.63
N LYS A 104 -3.09 3.88 -14.69
CA LYS A 104 -3.72 5.21 -14.80
C LYS A 104 -5.24 5.13 -14.78
N ALA A 105 -5.82 4.14 -15.45
CA ALA A 105 -7.27 3.91 -15.43
C ALA A 105 -7.77 3.51 -14.04
N ASN A 106 -7.05 2.61 -13.35
CA ASN A 106 -7.37 2.19 -11.98
C ASN A 106 -7.35 3.38 -11.02
N GLN A 107 -6.29 4.20 -11.09
CA GLN A 107 -6.16 5.41 -10.27
C GLN A 107 -7.33 6.36 -10.51
N ALA A 108 -7.68 6.61 -11.79
CA ALA A 108 -8.77 7.52 -12.13
C ALA A 108 -10.14 7.05 -11.62
N ILE A 109 -10.39 5.73 -11.59
CA ILE A 109 -11.61 5.14 -11.02
C ILE A 109 -11.66 5.36 -9.50
N VAL A 110 -10.55 5.11 -8.80
CA VAL A 110 -10.49 5.30 -7.34
C VAL A 110 -10.67 6.77 -6.99
N GLU A 111 -10.03 7.69 -7.72
CA GLU A 111 -10.18 9.14 -7.52
C GLU A 111 -11.64 9.59 -7.59
N VAL A 112 -12.38 9.20 -8.63
CA VAL A 112 -13.79 9.62 -8.77
C VAL A 112 -14.71 8.95 -7.75
N LEU A 113 -14.40 7.72 -7.33
CA LEU A 113 -15.13 7.04 -6.25
C LEU A 113 -14.94 7.72 -4.91
N MET A 114 -13.72 8.18 -4.61
CA MET A 114 -13.42 8.99 -3.42
C MET A 114 -14.16 10.32 -3.45
N GLU A 115 -14.24 11.00 -4.60
CA GLU A 115 -15.05 12.22 -4.73
C GLU A 115 -16.53 11.97 -4.35
N CYS A 116 -17.13 10.90 -4.87
CA CYS A 116 -18.54 10.56 -4.57
C CYS A 116 -18.76 10.20 -3.10
N HIS A 117 -17.80 9.49 -2.51
CA HIS A 117 -17.79 9.14 -1.11
C HIS A 117 -17.73 10.38 -0.20
N ASP A 118 -16.82 11.31 -0.50
CA ASP A 118 -16.61 12.53 0.29
C ASP A 118 -17.85 13.45 0.27
N GLU A 119 -18.62 13.45 -0.82
CA GLU A 119 -19.90 14.15 -0.88
C GLU A 119 -20.94 13.58 0.09
N VAL A 120 -21.05 12.24 0.19
CA VAL A 120 -21.96 11.59 1.14
C VAL A 120 -21.52 11.85 2.58
N LEU A 121 -20.21 11.84 2.86
CA LEU A 121 -19.70 12.23 4.17
C LEU A 121 -20.03 13.68 4.52
N ALA A 122 -19.94 14.60 3.56
CA ALA A 122 -20.32 15.99 3.76
C ALA A 122 -21.83 16.15 4.08
N GLU A 123 -22.68 15.32 3.48
CA GLU A 123 -24.11 15.27 3.81
C GLU A 123 -24.36 14.75 5.22
N ILE A 124 -23.72 13.65 5.61
CA ILE A 124 -23.78 13.12 6.97
C ILE A 124 -23.35 14.19 7.99
N GLN A 125 -22.25 14.90 7.71
CA GLN A 125 -21.77 15.99 8.57
C GLN A 125 -22.80 17.12 8.72
N LYS A 126 -23.50 17.47 7.64
CA LYS A 126 -24.57 18.47 7.67
C LYS A 126 -25.74 18.02 8.54
N GLU A 127 -26.15 16.76 8.46
CA GLU A 127 -27.21 16.21 9.33
C GLU A 127 -26.74 16.10 10.79
N ALA A 128 -25.50 15.65 11.00
CA ALA A 128 -24.87 15.55 12.31
C ALA A 128 -24.81 16.92 13.03
N SER A 129 -24.63 18.03 12.30
CA SER A 129 -24.62 19.38 12.88
C SER A 129 -25.94 19.80 13.55
N LYS A 130 -27.04 19.08 13.29
CA LYS A 130 -28.37 19.34 13.86
C LYS A 130 -28.63 18.56 15.16
N VAL A 131 -27.69 17.71 15.58
CA VAL A 131 -27.84 16.89 16.80
C VAL A 131 -27.85 17.77 18.06
N PRO A 132 -28.76 17.54 19.03
CA PRO A 132 -28.87 18.38 20.23
C PRO A 132 -27.62 18.38 21.10
N GLU A 133 -27.41 19.49 21.81
CA GLU A 133 -26.34 19.63 22.81
C GLU A 133 -26.53 18.60 23.94
N GLY A 134 -25.59 17.66 24.06
CA GLY A 134 -25.63 16.56 25.05
C GLY A 134 -25.76 15.16 24.44
N ASP A 135 -26.20 15.06 23.18
CA ASP A 135 -26.17 13.84 22.40
C ASP A 135 -24.84 13.70 21.63
N THR A 136 -24.59 12.54 21.03
CA THR A 136 -23.38 12.27 20.25
C THR A 136 -23.70 11.62 18.90
N ILE A 137 -22.77 11.73 17.96
CA ILE A 137 -22.88 11.22 16.59
C ILE A 137 -21.84 10.14 16.40
N SER A 138 -22.18 8.97 15.85
CA SER A 138 -21.25 7.93 15.38
C SER A 138 -21.34 7.76 13.87
N ILE A 139 -20.20 7.69 13.18
CA ILE A 139 -20.15 7.51 11.72
C ILE A 139 -19.34 6.25 11.42
N THR A 140 -20.02 5.15 11.12
CA THR A 140 -19.34 3.93 10.66
C THR A 140 -19.12 4.01 9.16
N ASP A 141 -17.86 4.17 8.77
CA ASP A 141 -17.44 4.24 7.38
C ASP A 141 -16.37 3.18 7.08
N PRO A 142 -16.75 2.01 6.53
CA PRO A 142 -15.80 0.96 6.20
C PRO A 142 -14.95 1.29 4.97
N TYR A 143 -15.22 2.39 4.26
CA TYR A 143 -14.57 2.76 3.01
C TYR A 143 -13.53 3.88 3.16
N ALA A 144 -13.47 4.52 4.33
CA ALA A 144 -12.55 5.61 4.65
C ALA A 144 -11.05 5.30 4.45
N ALA A 145 -10.64 4.03 4.62
CA ALA A 145 -9.23 3.62 4.46
C ALA A 145 -8.87 3.33 2.99
N SER A 146 -9.79 2.70 2.26
CA SER A 146 -9.65 2.38 0.85
C SER A 146 -10.98 1.87 0.30
N ILE A 147 -11.35 2.31 -0.90
CA ILE A 147 -12.44 1.73 -1.67
C ILE A 147 -11.84 0.64 -2.56
N SER A 148 -12.09 -0.63 -2.22
CA SER A 148 -11.62 -1.77 -3.03
C SER A 148 -12.64 -2.05 -4.13
N VAL A 149 -12.18 -2.02 -5.38
CA VAL A 149 -12.98 -2.33 -6.56
C VAL A 149 -12.21 -3.24 -7.51
N ASN A 150 -12.94 -4.06 -8.26
CA ASN A 150 -12.39 -4.79 -9.40
C ASN A 150 -12.22 -3.82 -10.59
N SER A 151 -11.12 -3.08 -10.59
CA SER A 151 -10.87 -2.06 -11.62
C SER A 151 -10.79 -2.66 -13.03
N ASN A 152 -10.31 -3.91 -13.18
CA ASN A 152 -10.28 -4.60 -14.48
C ASN A 152 -11.70 -4.85 -15.01
N LEU A 153 -12.62 -5.27 -14.13
CA LEU A 153 -14.03 -5.44 -14.48
C LEU A 153 -14.67 -4.09 -14.85
N LEU A 154 -14.40 -3.03 -14.10
CA LEU A 154 -14.95 -1.70 -14.38
C LEU A 154 -14.41 -1.12 -15.70
N ILE A 155 -13.12 -1.30 -16.00
CA ILE A 155 -12.50 -0.93 -17.27
C ILE A 155 -13.14 -1.71 -18.42
N ALA A 156 -13.35 -3.01 -18.24
CA ALA A 156 -13.98 -3.87 -19.23
C ALA A 156 -15.43 -3.44 -19.51
N GLN A 157 -16.21 -3.20 -18.46
CA GLN A 157 -17.59 -2.71 -18.57
C GLN A 157 -17.66 -1.34 -19.25
N PHE A 158 -16.81 -0.40 -18.85
CA PHE A 158 -16.75 0.91 -19.50
C PHE A 158 -16.43 0.78 -21.00
N CYS A 159 -15.42 -0.01 -21.36
CA CYS A 159 -15.05 -0.21 -22.76
C CYS A 159 -16.17 -0.88 -23.57
N ALA A 160 -16.83 -1.89 -23.00
CA ALA A 160 -17.97 -2.56 -23.63
C ALA A 160 -19.20 -1.64 -23.78
N SER A 161 -19.33 -0.61 -22.94
CA SER A 161 -20.43 0.36 -23.02
C SER A 161 -20.31 1.34 -24.20
N ARG A 162 -19.12 1.47 -24.82
CA ARG A 162 -18.87 2.45 -25.88
C ARG A 162 -19.02 1.83 -27.27
N GLU A 163 -19.68 2.54 -28.18
CA GLU A 163 -19.81 2.11 -29.59
C GLU A 163 -18.59 2.51 -30.44
N SER A 164 -17.85 3.55 -30.02
CA SER A 164 -16.72 4.11 -30.75
C SER A 164 -15.45 4.13 -29.89
N TYR A 165 -14.34 3.66 -30.46
CA TYR A 165 -13.02 3.67 -29.81
C TYR A 165 -12.54 5.09 -29.42
N LYS A 166 -13.06 6.14 -30.08
CA LYS A 166 -12.74 7.54 -29.76
C LYS A 166 -13.32 8.01 -28.43
N GLU A 167 -14.32 7.30 -27.92
CA GLU A 167 -15.00 7.60 -26.66
C GLU A 167 -14.33 6.87 -25.47
N ILE A 168 -13.41 5.95 -25.73
CA ILE A 168 -12.72 5.16 -24.72
C ILE A 168 -11.48 5.94 -24.24
N ASN A 169 -11.65 6.77 -23.21
CA ASN A 169 -10.56 7.48 -22.56
C ASN A 169 -10.88 7.76 -21.08
N ILE A 170 -9.84 8.08 -20.30
CA ILE A 170 -9.94 8.29 -18.84
C ILE A 170 -10.92 9.43 -18.49
N LYS A 171 -10.95 10.51 -19.27
CA LYS A 171 -11.81 11.67 -18.97
C LYS A 171 -13.29 11.29 -19.08
N GLU A 172 -13.66 10.55 -20.12
CA GLU A 172 -15.04 10.11 -20.29
C GLU A 172 -15.42 9.05 -19.25
N LEU A 173 -14.51 8.15 -18.88
CA LEU A 173 -14.71 7.19 -17.79
C LEU A 173 -15.07 7.90 -16.47
N GLN A 174 -14.26 8.87 -16.04
CA GLN A 174 -14.54 9.62 -14.82
C GLN A 174 -15.85 10.41 -14.94
N LYS A 175 -16.11 11.03 -16.09
CA LYS A 175 -17.34 11.81 -16.32
C LYS A 175 -18.59 10.95 -16.19
N VAL A 176 -18.63 9.77 -16.82
CA VAL A 176 -19.79 8.86 -16.75
C VAL A 176 -20.07 8.42 -15.31
N ILE A 177 -19.02 8.14 -14.53
CA ILE A 177 -19.17 7.79 -13.11
C ILE A 177 -19.76 8.97 -12.32
N ARG A 178 -19.26 10.20 -12.53
CA ARG A 178 -19.80 11.41 -11.86
C ARG A 178 -21.26 11.69 -12.20
N GLU A 179 -21.66 11.48 -13.46
CA GLU A 179 -23.02 11.73 -13.92
C GLU A 179 -24.03 10.70 -13.39
N ASN A 180 -23.56 9.52 -12.96
CA ASN A 180 -24.40 8.43 -12.44
C ASN A 180 -23.99 8.03 -11.01
N LYS A 181 -23.55 9.02 -10.21
CA LYS A 181 -23.09 8.82 -8.83
C LYS A 181 -24.22 8.56 -7.83
N ASP A 182 -25.46 8.85 -8.22
CA ASP A 182 -26.62 8.70 -7.34
C ASP A 182 -26.75 7.23 -6.88
N ASP A 183 -26.98 7.05 -5.57
CA ASP A 183 -27.04 5.76 -4.86
C ASP A 183 -25.76 4.91 -4.89
N LEU A 184 -24.69 5.37 -5.55
CA LEU A 184 -23.40 4.68 -5.56
C LEU A 184 -22.80 4.60 -4.16
N PHE A 185 -22.95 5.70 -3.40
CA PHE A 185 -22.77 5.74 -1.96
C PHE A 185 -24.05 6.24 -1.28
N SER A 186 -24.37 5.69 -0.11
CA SER A 186 -25.53 6.07 0.71
C SER A 186 -25.24 5.87 2.19
N TYR A 187 -26.18 6.18 3.08
CA TYR A 187 -26.04 5.92 4.51
C TYR A 187 -27.36 5.54 5.20
N ASP A 188 -27.26 4.69 6.23
CA ASP A 188 -28.37 4.41 7.16
C ASP A 188 -28.25 5.27 8.42
N VAL A 189 -29.38 5.59 9.07
CA VAL A 189 -29.44 6.32 10.34
C VAL A 189 -30.17 5.51 11.41
N SER A 190 -29.60 5.44 12.62
CA SER A 190 -30.26 4.85 13.81
C SER A 190 -29.90 5.61 15.09
N THR A 191 -30.61 5.37 16.20
CA THR A 191 -30.34 6.00 17.49
C THR A 191 -30.35 5.00 18.64
N GLU A 192 -29.57 5.24 19.69
CA GLU A 192 -29.55 4.43 20.91
C GLU A 192 -29.16 5.24 22.16
N THR A 193 -29.52 4.76 23.35
CA THR A 193 -29.12 5.38 24.63
C THR A 193 -27.91 4.67 25.22
N VAL A 194 -26.88 5.44 25.61
CA VAL A 194 -25.61 4.93 26.14
C VAL A 194 -25.37 5.45 27.55
N THR A 195 -24.91 4.59 28.46
CA THR A 195 -24.51 4.95 29.84
C THR A 195 -23.07 4.51 30.11
N MET A 196 -22.25 5.39 30.70
CA MET A 196 -20.83 5.16 30.96
C MET A 196 -20.42 5.56 32.38
N GLU A 197 -19.47 4.80 32.96
CA GLU A 197 -18.81 5.11 34.23
C GLU A 197 -17.43 5.72 33.95
N VAL A 198 -17.18 6.94 34.43
CA VAL A 198 -15.93 7.68 34.20
C VAL A 198 -15.21 7.96 35.50
N LYS A 199 -13.93 7.61 35.57
CA LYS A 199 -13.04 7.98 36.68
C LYS A 199 -12.46 9.37 36.44
N VAL A 200 -12.66 10.26 37.42
CA VAL A 200 -12.09 11.61 37.47
C VAL A 200 -11.11 11.70 38.65
N ASP A 201 -9.85 12.01 38.36
CA ASP A 201 -8.82 12.20 39.39
C ASP A 201 -8.89 13.61 40.00
N ALA A 202 -8.56 13.72 41.29
CA ALA A 202 -8.63 14.98 42.05
C ALA A 202 -7.28 15.72 42.18
N GLY A 203 -6.21 15.20 41.57
CA GLY A 203 -4.87 15.81 41.51
C GLY A 203 -4.60 16.51 40.17
N ALA A 204 -3.61 17.42 40.12
CA ALA A 204 -3.38 18.42 39.06
C ALA A 204 -3.13 17.85 37.64
N GLU A 205 -4.18 17.35 37.02
CA GLU A 205 -4.38 17.32 35.59
C GLU A 205 -4.54 18.79 35.10
N GLY A 206 -3.41 19.44 34.79
CA GLY A 206 -3.40 20.70 34.02
C GLY A 206 -3.16 22.03 34.75
N GLU A 207 -2.63 22.11 35.98
CA GLU A 207 -2.31 23.41 36.63
C GLU A 207 -0.82 23.63 37.00
N SER A 208 -0.24 24.62 36.31
CA SER A 208 0.62 25.73 36.75
C SER A 208 1.47 25.61 38.03
N GLY A 209 2.77 25.36 37.85
CA GLY A 209 3.81 25.77 38.79
C GLY A 209 4.59 26.96 38.25
N ASN A 210 4.05 28.18 38.36
CA ASN A 210 4.84 29.40 38.17
C ASN A 210 5.74 29.57 39.40
N GLY A 211 6.99 29.13 39.29
CA GLY A 211 8.02 29.38 40.29
C GLY A 211 8.44 30.84 40.28
N SER A 212 7.62 31.71 40.87
CA SER A 212 8.08 33.00 41.39
C SER A 212 7.97 32.96 42.90
N THR A 213 9.12 33.04 43.55
CA THR A 213 9.28 33.16 44.99
C THR A 213 8.51 34.37 45.53
N GLY A 214 7.57 34.14 46.44
CA GLY A 214 6.84 35.20 47.16
C GLY A 214 5.92 34.62 48.23
N ASP A 215 6.41 34.65 49.47
CA ASP A 215 5.83 34.29 50.76
C ASP A 215 4.31 34.02 50.91
N GLY A 216 4.02 32.87 51.52
CA GLY A 216 3.09 32.76 52.65
C GLY A 216 1.61 32.49 52.37
N ALA A 217 1.19 31.22 52.32
CA ALA A 217 -0.09 30.73 52.87
C ALA A 217 -0.26 29.19 52.74
N THR A 218 -0.48 28.54 53.89
CA THR A 218 -1.17 27.25 54.15
C THR A 218 -1.17 26.15 53.08
N ALA A 219 -0.41 25.08 53.36
CA ALA A 219 -0.52 23.78 52.71
C ALA A 219 -1.93 23.17 52.89
N GLY A 220 -2.71 23.18 51.82
CA GLY A 220 -3.95 22.42 51.69
C GLY A 220 -3.66 20.98 51.22
N ASN A 221 -4.21 20.01 51.96
CA ASN A 221 -4.12 18.58 51.74
C ASN A 221 -4.65 18.15 50.35
N THR A 222 -3.79 17.67 49.45
CA THR A 222 -4.13 17.19 48.10
C THR A 222 -4.13 15.66 47.98
N ASN A 223 -4.83 14.96 48.87
CA ASN A 223 -5.09 13.51 48.76
C ASN A 223 -6.60 13.24 48.65
N ALA A 224 -7.26 13.73 47.61
CA ALA A 224 -8.63 13.33 47.29
C ALA A 224 -8.60 12.10 46.36
N ALA A 225 -9.32 11.05 46.74
CA ALA A 225 -9.39 9.79 46.00
C ALA A 225 -10.10 9.96 44.64
N PRO A 226 -9.75 9.16 43.61
CA PRO A 226 -10.45 9.16 42.33
C PRO A 226 -11.96 8.96 42.52
N GLN A 227 -12.78 9.80 41.91
CA GLN A 227 -14.24 9.66 41.96
C GLN A 227 -14.77 9.08 40.64
N THR A 228 -15.71 8.15 40.70
CA THR A 228 -16.41 7.62 39.53
C THR A 228 -17.72 8.36 39.32
N LYS A 229 -18.00 8.80 38.10
CA LYS A 229 -19.23 9.50 37.69
C LYS A 229 -19.94 8.74 36.57
N THR A 230 -21.25 8.52 36.72
CA THR A 230 -22.12 7.98 35.67
C THR A 230 -22.58 9.09 34.72
N VAL A 231 -22.49 8.87 33.40
CA VAL A 231 -22.95 9.79 32.34
C VAL A 231 -23.88 9.03 31.39
N THR A 232 -24.96 9.65 30.91
CA THR A 232 -25.91 9.05 29.96
C THR A 232 -26.21 10.03 28.81
N PHE A 233 -26.24 9.54 27.58
CA PHE A 233 -26.49 10.34 26.36
C PHE A 233 -27.15 9.50 25.24
N THR A 234 -27.75 10.16 24.25
CA THR A 234 -28.24 9.47 23.03
C THR A 234 -27.16 9.53 21.95
N ARG A 235 -26.91 8.39 21.30
CA ARG A 235 -25.99 8.27 20.16
C ARG A 235 -26.80 8.12 18.87
N HIS A 236 -26.49 8.97 17.89
CA HIS A 236 -27.05 8.97 16.53
C HIS A 236 -26.02 8.31 15.60
N ASN A 237 -26.31 7.10 15.13
CA ASN A 237 -25.41 6.30 14.31
C ASN A 237 -25.72 6.47 12.82
N TYR A 238 -24.71 6.79 12.03
CA TYR A 238 -24.72 6.87 10.58
C TYR A 238 -23.81 5.76 10.02
N VAL A 239 -24.29 4.94 9.08
CA VAL A 239 -23.49 3.85 8.50
C VAL A 239 -23.40 4.03 7.00
N VAL A 240 -22.20 4.32 6.48
CA VAL A 240 -21.93 4.50 5.05
C VAL A 240 -22.03 3.16 4.33
N LYS A 241 -22.64 3.17 3.15
CA LYS A 241 -22.82 2.02 2.26
C LYS A 241 -22.28 2.33 0.87
N TYR A 242 -21.66 1.33 0.26
CA TYR A 242 -21.26 1.31 -1.14
C TYR A 242 -22.08 0.28 -1.91
N ALA A 243 -22.60 0.65 -3.08
CA ALA A 243 -23.43 -0.23 -3.90
C ALA A 243 -22.67 -1.44 -4.49
N GLY A 244 -21.34 -1.35 -4.60
CA GLY A 244 -20.46 -2.43 -5.09
C GLY A 244 -20.28 -2.46 -6.61
N ASP A 245 -19.30 -3.23 -7.08
CA ASP A 245 -18.88 -3.28 -8.49
C ASP A 245 -20.00 -3.76 -9.45
N THR A 246 -20.88 -4.63 -8.97
CA THR A 246 -22.02 -5.13 -9.77
C THR A 246 -23.04 -4.05 -10.10
N TYR A 247 -23.07 -2.95 -9.33
CA TYR A 247 -23.96 -1.82 -9.57
C TYR A 247 -23.62 -1.10 -10.88
N PHE A 248 -22.33 -1.09 -11.27
CA PHE A 248 -21.84 -0.32 -12.42
C PHE A 248 -22.42 -0.75 -13.74
N ALA A 249 -22.51 -2.06 -13.99
CA ALA A 249 -23.01 -2.58 -15.25
C ALA A 249 -24.42 -2.07 -15.55
N ASP A 250 -25.30 -2.06 -14.55
CA ASP A 250 -26.71 -1.73 -14.74
C ASP A 250 -27.03 -0.23 -14.54
N HIS A 251 -26.35 0.43 -13.61
CA HIS A 251 -26.76 1.76 -13.14
C HIS A 251 -25.78 2.88 -13.50
N VAL A 252 -24.50 2.56 -13.77
CA VAL A 252 -23.48 3.54 -14.14
C VAL A 252 -23.22 3.52 -15.65
N PHE A 253 -22.98 2.34 -16.20
CA PHE A 253 -22.66 2.13 -17.61
C PHE A 253 -23.86 1.71 -18.47
N HIS A 254 -24.98 1.34 -17.84
CA HIS A 254 -26.25 0.98 -18.51
C HIS A 254 -26.06 -0.07 -19.62
N LEU A 255 -25.32 -1.15 -19.32
CA LEU A 255 -24.97 -2.20 -20.27
C LEU A 255 -26.18 -3.04 -20.67
N THR A 256 -26.29 -3.31 -21.98
CA THR A 256 -27.14 -4.38 -22.48
C THR A 256 -26.55 -5.76 -22.18
N ASP A 257 -27.36 -6.83 -22.21
CA ASP A 257 -26.88 -8.20 -21.96
C ASP A 257 -25.70 -8.61 -22.84
N LYS A 258 -25.71 -8.19 -24.12
CA LYS A 258 -24.60 -8.44 -25.05
C LYS A 258 -23.32 -7.70 -24.66
N GLN A 259 -23.43 -6.51 -24.09
CA GLN A 259 -22.27 -5.75 -23.62
C GLN A 259 -21.72 -6.31 -22.30
N LYS A 260 -22.57 -6.92 -21.46
CA LYS A 260 -22.13 -7.64 -20.27
C LYS A 260 -21.30 -8.86 -20.65
N GLU A 261 -21.75 -9.67 -21.61
CA GLU A 261 -20.98 -10.80 -22.14
C GLU A 261 -19.62 -10.35 -22.72
N LEU A 262 -19.61 -9.21 -23.43
CA LEU A 262 -18.37 -8.63 -23.96
C LEU A 262 -17.43 -8.14 -22.84
N ALA A 263 -17.97 -7.52 -21.79
CA ALA A 263 -17.19 -7.06 -20.64
C ALA A 263 -16.58 -8.23 -19.87
N GLU A 264 -17.30 -9.33 -19.70
CA GLU A 264 -16.76 -10.56 -19.08
C GLU A 264 -15.61 -11.12 -19.91
N ALA A 265 -15.78 -11.22 -21.24
CA ALA A 265 -14.71 -11.67 -22.12
C ALA A 265 -13.46 -10.77 -22.07
N TYR A 266 -13.63 -9.44 -21.95
CA TYR A 266 -12.52 -8.52 -21.76
C TYR A 266 -11.82 -8.71 -20.41
N ALA A 267 -12.57 -8.92 -19.33
CA ALA A 267 -12.01 -9.17 -18.01
C ALA A 267 -11.22 -10.49 -17.95
N GLU A 268 -11.76 -11.57 -18.53
CA GLU A 268 -11.07 -12.87 -18.63
C GLU A 268 -9.78 -12.77 -19.44
N ASN A 269 -9.79 -12.04 -20.56
CA ASN A 269 -8.59 -11.83 -21.36
C ASN A 269 -7.55 -10.98 -20.62
N LEU A 270 -7.96 -9.94 -19.89
CA LEU A 270 -7.03 -9.17 -19.04
C LEU A 270 -6.34 -10.07 -18.02
N GLU A 271 -7.08 -10.94 -17.34
CA GLU A 271 -6.55 -11.87 -16.35
C GLU A 271 -5.63 -12.93 -16.99
N LEU A 272 -6.00 -13.45 -18.16
CA LEU A 272 -5.22 -14.46 -18.89
C LEU A 272 -3.91 -13.92 -19.47
N PHE A 273 -3.90 -12.68 -19.98
CA PHE A 273 -2.73 -12.09 -20.64
C PHE A 273 -1.80 -11.34 -19.69
N PHE A 274 -2.33 -10.75 -18.61
CA PHE A 274 -1.55 -9.92 -17.69
C PHE A 274 -1.47 -10.48 -16.27
N GLY A 275 -2.08 -11.65 -16.04
CA GLY A 275 -2.09 -12.32 -14.75
C GLY A 275 -2.94 -11.58 -13.71
N SER A 276 -3.46 -12.32 -12.75
CA SER A 276 -3.98 -11.75 -11.52
C SER A 276 -2.82 -11.14 -10.73
N SER A 277 -2.48 -9.89 -11.02
CA SER A 277 -1.59 -9.08 -10.18
C SER A 277 -2.38 -8.52 -9.00
N ALA A 278 -2.89 -9.42 -8.16
CA ALA A 278 -3.39 -9.09 -6.84
C ALA A 278 -2.22 -8.99 -5.84
N SER A 279 -1.59 -7.82 -5.81
CA SER A 279 -1.13 -7.10 -4.60
C SER A 279 -0.10 -6.06 -5.03
N GLY A 280 -0.57 -4.85 -5.32
CA GLY A 280 0.25 -3.69 -5.67
C GLY A 280 1.08 -3.14 -4.51
N VAL A 281 1.96 -3.96 -3.94
CA VAL A 281 2.76 -3.62 -2.74
C VAL A 281 4.27 -3.63 -3.00
N ALA A 282 4.76 -4.32 -4.03
CA ALA A 282 6.15 -4.22 -4.47
C ALA A 282 6.25 -4.36 -6.00
N THR A 283 7.23 -3.68 -6.58
CA THR A 283 7.49 -3.59 -8.02
C THR A 283 8.99 -3.65 -8.28
N ALA A 284 9.42 -4.43 -9.26
CA ALA A 284 10.81 -4.46 -9.71
C ALA A 284 11.01 -3.47 -10.87
N ASN A 285 11.93 -2.53 -10.71
CA ASN A 285 12.38 -1.65 -11.81
C ASN A 285 13.63 -2.25 -12.44
N VAL A 286 13.44 -3.11 -13.45
CA VAL A 286 14.50 -3.95 -14.03
C VAL A 286 14.53 -3.83 -15.55
N SER A 287 15.64 -4.24 -16.18
CA SER A 287 15.79 -4.14 -17.64
C SER A 287 14.87 -5.09 -18.40
N GLU A 288 14.67 -4.82 -19.69
CA GLU A 288 13.85 -5.69 -20.57
C GLU A 288 14.38 -7.12 -20.63
N GLU A 289 15.70 -7.30 -20.57
CA GLU A 289 16.32 -8.63 -20.55
C GLU A 289 15.95 -9.42 -19.29
N VAL A 290 15.79 -8.76 -18.15
CA VAL A 290 15.30 -9.38 -16.90
C VAL A 290 13.80 -9.64 -16.99
N LEU A 291 13.03 -8.68 -17.50
CA LEU A 291 11.57 -8.82 -17.67
C LEU A 291 11.20 -9.98 -18.59
N ALA A 292 12.03 -10.29 -19.60
CA ALA A 292 11.84 -11.45 -20.46
C ALA A 292 11.78 -12.78 -19.69
N TYR A 293 12.38 -12.86 -18.50
CA TYR A 293 12.34 -14.03 -17.64
C TYR A 293 11.17 -14.05 -16.65
N ARG A 294 10.35 -12.99 -16.56
CA ARG A 294 9.26 -12.86 -15.57
C ARG A 294 8.35 -14.08 -15.51
N ALA A 295 7.80 -14.52 -16.65
CA ALA A 295 6.91 -15.69 -16.69
C ALA A 295 7.61 -16.99 -16.23
N THR A 296 8.92 -17.12 -16.48
CA THR A 296 9.72 -18.25 -16.03
C THR A 296 9.96 -18.17 -14.52
N VAL A 297 10.30 -16.98 -14.02
CA VAL A 297 10.47 -16.69 -12.59
C VAL A 297 9.17 -16.96 -11.83
N GLU A 298 8.02 -16.48 -12.29
CA GLU A 298 6.72 -16.70 -11.66
C GLU A 298 6.38 -18.19 -11.53
N ARG A 299 6.53 -18.95 -12.63
CA ARG A 299 6.28 -20.39 -12.64
C ARG A 299 7.20 -21.15 -11.67
N ILE A 300 8.49 -20.83 -11.65
CA ILE A 300 9.45 -21.52 -10.78
C ILE A 300 9.29 -21.05 -9.33
N ALA A 301 9.05 -19.77 -9.09
CA ALA A 301 8.77 -19.23 -7.76
C ALA A 301 7.55 -19.91 -7.14
N ALA A 302 6.47 -20.11 -7.91
CA ALA A 302 5.30 -20.85 -7.46
C ALA A 302 5.63 -22.28 -7.02
N LYS A 303 6.47 -23.00 -7.77
CA LYS A 303 6.93 -24.36 -7.43
C LYS A 303 7.60 -24.42 -6.05
N TYR A 304 8.28 -23.36 -5.63
CA TYR A 304 9.02 -23.30 -4.36
C TYR A 304 8.31 -22.50 -3.25
N GLY A 305 7.07 -22.05 -3.47
CA GLY A 305 6.32 -21.23 -2.50
C GLY A 305 6.88 -19.81 -2.36
N MET A 306 7.45 -19.27 -3.44
CA MET A 306 8.15 -17.98 -3.50
C MET A 306 7.40 -16.95 -4.35
N SER A 307 6.13 -17.20 -4.72
CA SER A 307 5.35 -16.31 -5.61
C SER A 307 5.30 -14.86 -5.12
N GLN A 308 5.25 -14.64 -3.81
CA GLN A 308 5.24 -13.30 -3.21
C GLN A 308 6.57 -12.53 -3.38
N TYR A 309 7.66 -13.22 -3.75
CA TYR A 309 8.99 -12.64 -3.91
C TYR A 309 9.41 -12.50 -5.38
N VAL A 310 8.49 -12.65 -6.35
CA VAL A 310 8.80 -12.54 -7.80
C VAL A 310 9.56 -11.24 -8.11
N GLU A 311 9.09 -10.11 -7.60
CA GLU A 311 9.75 -8.82 -7.79
C GLU A 311 11.16 -8.77 -7.17
N LEU A 312 11.36 -9.40 -5.99
CA LEU A 312 12.68 -9.48 -5.36
C LEU A 312 13.63 -10.39 -6.15
N ILE A 313 13.12 -11.49 -6.70
CA ILE A 313 13.89 -12.41 -7.55
C ILE A 313 14.36 -11.71 -8.82
N LEU A 314 13.49 -10.89 -9.44
CA LEU A 314 13.86 -10.08 -10.61
C LEU A 314 14.90 -9.01 -10.26
N ALA A 315 14.80 -8.37 -9.09
CA ALA A 315 15.81 -7.41 -8.62
C ALA A 315 17.18 -8.05 -8.36
N VAL A 316 17.20 -9.26 -7.77
CA VAL A 316 18.43 -10.05 -7.62
C VAL A 316 19.01 -10.41 -8.99
N MET A 317 18.19 -10.93 -9.92
CA MET A 317 18.64 -11.21 -11.30
C MET A 317 19.23 -9.98 -11.99
N MET A 318 18.61 -8.82 -11.78
CA MET A 318 19.08 -7.55 -12.33
C MET A 318 20.47 -7.20 -11.81
N GLN A 319 20.71 -7.39 -10.51
CA GLN A 319 22.03 -7.16 -9.91
C GLN A 319 23.06 -8.20 -10.36
N GLU A 320 22.69 -9.47 -10.44
CA GLU A 320 23.63 -10.55 -10.74
C GLU A 320 24.13 -10.53 -12.18
N SER A 321 23.23 -10.28 -13.13
CA SER A 321 23.57 -10.37 -14.55
C SER A 321 22.92 -9.30 -15.41
N GLY A 322 21.91 -8.60 -14.90
CA GLY A 322 21.02 -7.80 -15.73
C GLY A 322 20.26 -8.63 -16.75
N GLY A 323 20.00 -9.91 -16.47
CA GLY A 323 19.35 -10.86 -17.38
C GLY A 323 20.26 -11.36 -18.52
N ARG A 324 21.56 -11.08 -18.48
CA ARG A 324 22.51 -11.41 -19.55
C ARG A 324 23.27 -12.71 -19.27
N GLY A 325 23.73 -13.35 -20.33
CA GLY A 325 24.46 -14.63 -20.23
C GLY A 325 23.51 -15.80 -19.97
N THR A 326 24.08 -16.92 -19.53
CA THR A 326 23.31 -18.16 -19.28
C THR A 326 23.12 -18.46 -17.80
N ASP A 327 24.04 -18.02 -16.94
CA ASP A 327 23.89 -18.05 -15.49
C ASP A 327 23.28 -16.74 -14.97
N VAL A 328 22.01 -16.52 -15.28
CA VAL A 328 21.30 -15.25 -15.07
C VAL A 328 21.11 -14.87 -13.59
N MET A 329 21.15 -15.83 -12.67
CA MET A 329 21.14 -15.61 -11.22
C MET A 329 22.53 -15.74 -10.56
N GLN A 330 23.60 -15.90 -11.35
CA GLN A 330 24.96 -16.24 -10.88
C GLN A 330 24.95 -17.34 -9.81
N ALA A 331 24.23 -18.43 -10.11
CA ALA A 331 23.98 -19.51 -9.17
C ALA A 331 24.96 -20.67 -9.33
N SER A 332 26.01 -20.55 -10.16
CA SER A 332 26.98 -21.62 -10.40
C SER A 332 27.68 -22.08 -9.11
N GLU A 333 28.06 -21.15 -8.25
CA GLU A 333 28.72 -21.43 -6.97
C GLU A 333 27.75 -21.93 -5.87
N SER A 334 26.45 -21.92 -6.13
CA SER A 334 25.43 -22.33 -5.17
C SER A 334 25.47 -23.83 -4.88
N GLY A 335 25.26 -24.22 -3.62
CA GLY A 335 25.10 -25.64 -3.24
C GLY A 335 23.85 -26.32 -3.84
N TYR A 336 22.95 -25.55 -4.46
CA TYR A 336 21.80 -26.08 -5.20
C TYR A 336 22.13 -26.45 -6.65
N ASN A 337 23.31 -26.04 -7.16
CA ASN A 337 23.83 -26.49 -8.46
C ASN A 337 24.37 -27.92 -8.34
N GLN A 338 23.61 -28.86 -8.89
CA GLN A 338 23.93 -30.29 -8.91
C GLN A 338 24.40 -30.76 -10.30
N LYS A 339 24.37 -29.89 -11.31
CA LYS A 339 24.53 -30.26 -12.73
C LYS A 339 25.80 -29.72 -13.38
N TYR A 340 26.22 -28.51 -13.02
CA TYR A 340 27.38 -27.83 -13.61
C TYR A 340 28.53 -27.76 -12.60
N SER A 341 29.72 -27.33 -13.03
CA SER A 341 30.81 -27.09 -12.09
C SER A 341 30.44 -25.95 -11.13
N HIS A 342 31.17 -25.82 -10.02
CA HIS A 342 30.98 -24.67 -9.12
C HIS A 342 31.89 -23.50 -9.50
N SER A 343 32.30 -23.45 -10.77
CA SER A 343 33.09 -22.34 -11.29
C SER A 343 32.16 -21.18 -11.66
N PRO A 344 32.55 -19.92 -11.44
CA PRO A 344 31.71 -18.76 -11.77
C PRO A 344 31.20 -18.81 -13.23
N GLY A 345 29.89 -18.62 -13.41
CA GLY A 345 29.25 -18.56 -14.73
C GLY A 345 29.26 -19.87 -15.54
N SER A 346 29.38 -21.03 -14.88
CA SER A 346 29.43 -22.34 -15.55
C SER A 346 28.05 -22.93 -15.91
N ILE A 347 26.97 -22.46 -15.28
CA ILE A 347 25.61 -22.86 -15.66
C ILE A 347 25.30 -22.32 -17.05
N THR A 348 25.03 -23.23 -18.00
CA THR A 348 24.71 -22.88 -19.39
C THR A 348 23.21 -22.87 -19.70
N ASP A 349 22.37 -23.03 -18.68
CA ASP A 349 20.92 -23.19 -18.79
C ASP A 349 20.23 -22.13 -17.92
N PRO A 350 19.66 -21.06 -18.52
CA PRO A 350 19.03 -19.96 -17.78
C PRO A 350 17.89 -20.40 -16.87
N GLU A 351 17.08 -21.37 -17.29
CA GLU A 351 15.97 -21.86 -16.45
C GLU A 351 16.51 -22.59 -15.22
N TYR A 352 17.58 -23.36 -15.39
CA TYR A 352 18.27 -24.03 -14.29
C TYR A 352 18.98 -23.03 -13.35
N SER A 353 19.57 -21.96 -13.90
CA SER A 353 20.13 -20.87 -13.10
C SER A 353 19.05 -20.19 -12.24
N ILE A 354 17.88 -19.89 -12.82
CA ILE A 354 16.71 -19.36 -12.09
C ILE A 354 16.27 -20.31 -10.99
N GLU A 355 16.17 -21.60 -11.26
CA GLU A 355 15.78 -22.60 -10.28
C GLU A 355 16.79 -22.74 -9.12
N CYS A 356 18.09 -22.71 -9.41
CA CYS A 356 19.15 -22.74 -8.38
C CYS A 356 19.16 -21.44 -7.56
N GLY A 357 19.02 -20.29 -8.22
CA GLY A 357 18.98 -18.97 -7.59
C GLY A 357 17.77 -18.80 -6.67
N ILE A 358 16.57 -19.22 -7.10
CA ILE A 358 15.35 -19.16 -6.28
C ILE A 358 15.49 -20.04 -5.02
N GLN A 359 16.07 -21.23 -5.13
CA GLN A 359 16.31 -22.10 -3.97
C GLN A 359 17.35 -21.51 -3.01
N ALA A 360 18.44 -20.95 -3.54
CA ALA A 360 19.46 -20.26 -2.74
C ALA A 360 18.87 -19.04 -2.02
N LEU A 361 18.10 -18.21 -2.73
CA LEU A 361 17.44 -17.03 -2.17
C LEU A 361 16.41 -17.42 -1.10
N LYS A 362 15.59 -18.45 -1.36
CA LYS A 362 14.67 -19.02 -0.37
C LYS A 362 15.40 -19.48 0.89
N HIS A 363 16.54 -20.15 0.75
CA HIS A 363 17.33 -20.63 1.88
C HIS A 363 17.79 -19.48 2.78
N VAL A 364 18.36 -18.43 2.19
CA VAL A 364 18.85 -17.27 2.96
C VAL A 364 17.72 -16.43 3.54
N LEU A 365 16.59 -16.27 2.84
CA LEU A 365 15.39 -15.61 3.38
C LEU A 365 14.83 -16.38 4.58
N THR A 366 14.76 -17.70 4.49
CA THR A 366 14.31 -18.56 5.59
C THR A 366 15.26 -18.47 6.78
N LYS A 367 16.58 -18.51 6.52
CA LYS A 367 17.61 -18.45 7.57
C LYS A 367 17.67 -17.08 8.25
N ALA A 368 17.41 -16.00 7.52
CA ALA A 368 17.31 -14.65 8.06
C ALA A 368 16.02 -14.43 8.86
N GLY A 369 15.00 -15.30 8.71
CA GLY A 369 13.72 -15.20 9.39
C GLY A 369 12.74 -14.22 8.72
N CYS A 370 12.81 -14.03 7.39
CA CYS A 370 11.94 -13.10 6.68
C CYS A 370 10.45 -13.48 6.78
N THR A 371 9.59 -12.52 7.08
CA THR A 371 8.13 -12.74 7.20
C THR A 371 7.34 -12.43 5.93
N GLY A 372 7.92 -11.74 4.94
CA GLY A 372 7.26 -11.37 3.69
C GLY A 372 8.11 -10.49 2.77
N PRO A 373 7.62 -10.15 1.56
CA PRO A 373 8.34 -9.31 0.59
C PRO A 373 8.60 -7.87 1.07
N THR A 374 7.94 -7.48 2.15
CA THR A 374 7.98 -6.16 2.76
C THR A 374 8.93 -6.06 3.97
N ASP A 375 9.49 -7.19 4.42
CA ASP A 375 10.39 -7.27 5.58
C ASP A 375 11.83 -6.88 5.18
N LEU A 376 12.03 -5.58 4.91
CA LEU A 376 13.30 -5.07 4.39
C LEU A 376 14.49 -5.37 5.31
N ASP A 377 14.31 -5.39 6.63
CA ASP A 377 15.43 -5.63 7.55
C ASP A 377 15.93 -7.07 7.49
N ARG A 378 15.03 -8.07 7.42
CA ARG A 378 15.44 -9.46 7.20
C ARG A 378 15.84 -9.71 5.75
N ILE A 379 15.24 -9.03 4.78
CA ILE A 379 15.65 -9.10 3.37
C ILE A 379 17.07 -8.59 3.18
N LYS A 380 17.47 -7.46 3.78
CA LYS A 380 18.87 -6.97 3.71
C LYS A 380 19.86 -8.01 4.23
N LEU A 381 19.55 -8.65 5.36
CA LEU A 381 20.35 -9.75 5.92
C LEU A 381 20.41 -10.97 4.99
N ALA A 382 19.28 -11.35 4.41
CA ALA A 382 19.19 -12.45 3.45
C ALA A 382 19.96 -12.17 2.16
N LEU A 383 19.86 -10.95 1.60
CA LEU A 383 20.56 -10.53 0.39
C LEU A 383 22.06 -10.56 0.60
N GLN A 384 22.56 -10.04 1.71
CA GLN A 384 23.99 -10.13 2.00
C GLN A 384 24.42 -11.58 2.27
N GLY A 385 23.53 -12.42 2.83
CA GLY A 385 23.72 -13.87 2.92
C GLY A 385 23.68 -14.60 1.57
N TYR A 386 22.98 -14.08 0.56
CA TYR A 386 23.03 -14.58 -0.81
C TYR A 386 24.43 -14.29 -1.41
N ASN A 387 24.94 -13.08 -1.20
CA ASN A 387 26.22 -12.62 -1.72
C ASN A 387 27.46 -13.24 -1.02
N TYR A 388 27.45 -13.35 0.31
CA TYR A 388 28.58 -13.87 1.11
C TYR A 388 28.42 -15.34 1.51
N GLY A 389 27.30 -15.96 1.14
CA GLY A 389 26.90 -17.26 1.65
C GLY A 389 26.27 -17.18 3.05
N SER A 390 25.50 -18.21 3.38
CA SER A 390 24.61 -18.21 4.55
C SER A 390 25.32 -18.16 5.91
N GLY A 391 26.64 -18.35 5.97
CA GLY A 391 27.44 -18.19 7.18
C GLY A 391 27.51 -16.74 7.69
N TYR A 392 27.37 -15.76 6.79
CA TYR A 392 27.28 -14.35 7.17
C TYR A 392 26.06 -14.07 8.08
N ILE A 393 24.93 -14.74 7.82
CA ILE A 393 23.68 -14.53 8.57
C ILE A 393 23.89 -14.82 10.06
N ASP A 394 24.47 -15.98 10.40
CA ASP A 394 24.71 -16.36 11.80
C ASP A 394 25.69 -15.39 12.47
N TRP A 395 26.74 -15.00 11.74
CA TRP A 395 27.76 -14.09 12.24
C TRP A 395 27.20 -12.68 12.51
N ALA A 396 26.41 -12.14 11.57
CA ALA A 396 25.80 -10.81 11.68
C ALA A 396 24.75 -10.78 12.79
N MET A 397 23.95 -11.85 12.93
CA MET A 397 23.00 -12.03 14.02
C MET A 397 23.69 -12.07 15.39
N ALA A 398 24.82 -12.79 15.50
CA ALA A 398 25.57 -12.88 16.75
C ALA A 398 26.29 -11.57 17.12
N ARG A 399 26.76 -10.81 16.13
CA ARG A 399 27.52 -9.58 16.35
C ARG A 399 26.63 -8.37 16.60
N ASP A 400 25.59 -8.18 15.78
CA ASP A 400 24.82 -6.93 15.72
C ASP A 400 23.29 -7.16 15.65
N GLY A 401 22.82 -8.41 15.78
CA GLY A 401 21.38 -8.73 15.76
C GLY A 401 20.71 -8.66 14.38
N GLY A 402 21.46 -8.41 13.31
CA GLY A 402 20.95 -8.29 11.95
C GLY A 402 21.98 -7.71 10.96
N TYR A 403 21.51 -7.27 9.80
CA TYR A 403 22.36 -6.61 8.80
C TYR A 403 22.70 -5.18 9.23
N THR A 404 23.97 -4.79 9.10
CA THR A 404 24.41 -3.40 9.06
C THR A 404 25.45 -3.22 7.95
N LYS A 405 25.60 -2.02 7.39
CA LYS A 405 26.63 -1.77 6.37
C LYS A 405 28.02 -2.00 6.95
N GLU A 406 28.21 -1.62 8.20
CA GLU A 406 29.47 -1.78 8.95
C GLU A 406 29.84 -3.26 9.11
N ASN A 407 28.87 -4.13 9.38
CA ASN A 407 29.15 -5.53 9.58
C ASN A 407 29.34 -6.29 8.26
N ALA A 408 28.71 -5.87 7.17
CA ALA A 408 28.99 -6.38 5.83
C ALA A 408 30.45 -6.07 5.43
N ILE A 409 30.90 -4.83 5.65
CA ILE A 409 32.29 -4.42 5.43
C ILE A 409 33.25 -5.24 6.30
N ALA A 410 32.97 -5.34 7.61
CA ALA A 410 33.82 -6.06 8.54
C ALA A 410 33.88 -7.57 8.25
N TYR A 411 32.78 -8.18 7.80
CA TYR A 411 32.76 -9.59 7.41
C TYR A 411 33.63 -9.84 6.18
N SER A 412 33.52 -8.99 5.15
CA SER A 412 34.35 -9.06 3.94
C SER A 412 35.84 -8.93 4.27
N ASP A 413 36.21 -7.96 5.11
CA ASP A 413 37.61 -7.75 5.53
C ASP A 413 38.15 -8.92 6.35
N MET A 414 37.34 -9.46 7.27
CA MET A 414 37.65 -10.67 8.02
C MET A 414 37.85 -11.86 7.06
N MET A 415 37.06 -11.96 6.00
CA MET A 415 37.14 -13.00 5.00
C MET A 415 38.43 -12.93 4.17
N CYS A 416 38.81 -11.71 3.76
CA CYS A 416 40.05 -11.46 3.04
C CYS A 416 41.30 -11.75 3.88
N ALA A 417 41.21 -11.59 5.21
CA ALA A 417 42.31 -11.89 6.14
C ALA A 417 42.52 -13.40 6.40
N ARG A 418 41.66 -14.28 5.89
CA ARG A 418 41.73 -15.73 6.14
C ARG A 418 42.95 -16.37 5.46
N PRO A 419 43.63 -17.32 6.12
CA PRO A 419 44.69 -18.09 5.48
C PRO A 419 44.17 -18.80 4.23
N GLY A 420 44.81 -18.56 3.08
CA GLY A 420 44.45 -19.18 1.80
C GLY A 420 43.46 -18.39 0.92
N TRP A 421 42.99 -17.21 1.36
CA TRP A 421 42.28 -16.29 0.47
C TRP A 421 43.27 -15.36 -0.24
N HIS A 422 43.21 -15.30 -1.57
CA HIS A 422 44.21 -14.60 -2.39
C HIS A 422 43.71 -13.29 -3.00
N TYR A 423 42.46 -12.89 -2.73
CA TYR A 423 41.84 -11.71 -3.29
C TYR A 423 41.69 -10.60 -2.25
N SER A 424 41.75 -9.34 -2.69
CA SER A 424 41.55 -8.16 -1.83
C SER A 424 40.08 -7.88 -1.50
N VAL A 425 39.17 -8.64 -2.09
CA VAL A 425 37.73 -8.50 -1.93
C VAL A 425 37.09 -9.87 -1.71
N TYR A 426 36.05 -9.90 -0.88
CA TYR A 426 35.16 -11.04 -0.71
C TYR A 426 33.73 -10.56 -0.90
N GLY A 427 33.08 -11.06 -1.95
CA GLY A 427 31.78 -10.62 -2.46
C GLY A 427 31.66 -9.09 -2.64
N ASP A 428 30.45 -8.56 -2.56
CA ASP A 428 30.14 -7.14 -2.73
C ASP A 428 29.69 -6.54 -1.38
N LYS A 429 30.44 -5.56 -0.88
CA LYS A 429 30.17 -4.86 0.39
C LYS A 429 28.92 -3.99 0.33
N GLU A 430 28.47 -3.62 -0.87
CA GLU A 430 27.32 -2.74 -1.12
C GLU A 430 26.17 -3.51 -1.80
N TYR A 431 26.23 -4.84 -1.81
CA TYR A 431 25.30 -5.72 -2.52
C TYR A 431 23.83 -5.42 -2.20
N VAL A 432 23.52 -5.18 -0.92
CA VAL A 432 22.18 -4.82 -0.48
C VAL A 432 21.68 -3.54 -1.13
N GLU A 433 22.48 -2.48 -1.16
CA GLU A 433 22.10 -1.21 -1.80
C GLU A 433 21.93 -1.39 -3.31
N HIS A 434 22.80 -2.20 -3.93
CA HIS A 434 22.77 -2.48 -5.35
C HIS A 434 21.56 -3.32 -5.81
N VAL A 435 21.08 -4.25 -4.98
CA VAL A 435 19.84 -4.99 -5.28
C VAL A 435 18.62 -4.10 -5.02
N LEU A 436 18.58 -3.42 -3.87
CA LEU A 436 17.39 -2.67 -3.45
C LEU A 436 17.07 -1.47 -4.33
N ARG A 437 18.03 -0.92 -5.08
CA ARG A 437 17.74 0.11 -6.10
C ARG A 437 16.78 -0.36 -7.21
N TYR A 438 16.66 -1.66 -7.41
CA TYR A 438 15.76 -2.28 -8.40
C TYR A 438 14.49 -2.86 -7.76
N TYR A 439 14.40 -2.88 -6.43
CA TYR A 439 13.28 -3.43 -5.69
C TYR A 439 12.47 -2.31 -5.03
N ILE A 440 11.48 -1.80 -5.75
CA ILE A 440 10.64 -0.68 -5.33
C ILE A 440 9.40 -1.23 -4.62
N VAL A 441 9.39 -1.17 -3.30
CA VAL A 441 8.20 -1.48 -2.50
C VAL A 441 7.22 -0.30 -2.57
N THR A 442 6.13 -0.42 -3.33
CA THR A 442 5.00 0.53 -3.28
C THR A 442 4.32 0.36 -1.93
N SER A 443 4.68 1.21 -0.97
CA SER A 443 4.50 0.94 0.45
C SER A 443 3.07 0.58 0.87
N THR A 444 2.85 -0.71 1.11
CA THR A 444 2.13 -1.23 2.28
C THR A 444 2.98 -2.32 2.94
N GLY A 445 4.00 -1.88 3.69
CA GLY A 445 4.87 -2.71 4.55
C GLY A 445 6.34 -2.68 4.08
N GLY A 446 7.36 -2.59 4.94
CA GLY A 446 7.40 -2.56 6.40
C GLY A 446 8.64 -1.80 6.95
N THR A 447 8.79 -1.78 8.28
CA THR A 447 9.95 -1.24 9.05
C THR A 447 10.31 0.26 8.88
N TYR A 448 10.70 0.88 10.00
CA TYR A 448 10.88 2.32 10.28
C TYR A 448 11.10 3.22 9.05
N PRO A 449 10.14 4.09 8.67
CA PRO A 449 10.39 5.07 7.63
C PRO A 449 11.11 6.28 8.24
N ALA A 450 11.76 7.06 7.37
CA ALA A 450 12.29 8.39 7.69
C ALA A 450 11.25 9.31 8.39
N ASN A 451 9.95 8.92 8.33
CA ASN A 451 8.78 9.58 8.92
C ASN A 451 8.05 8.72 9.98
N GLY A 452 8.68 7.78 10.68
CA GLY A 452 8.09 7.09 11.84
C GLY A 452 6.89 6.18 11.52
N MET A 453 6.27 5.57 12.54
CA MET A 453 5.01 4.83 12.40
C MET A 453 4.04 5.58 11.50
N GLN A 454 3.44 4.87 10.53
CA GLN A 454 2.49 5.41 9.56
C GLN A 454 1.12 5.63 10.21
N ILE A 455 1.14 6.44 11.26
CA ILE A 455 -0.04 6.86 11.99
C ILE A 455 -0.71 7.94 11.14
N PRO A 456 -2.00 7.80 10.78
CA PRO A 456 -2.71 8.84 10.05
C PRO A 456 -2.65 10.14 10.84
N HIS A 457 -2.59 11.27 10.12
CA HIS A 457 -2.59 12.59 10.75
C HIS A 457 -3.97 13.20 10.61
N TYR A 458 -4.68 13.30 11.72
CA TYR A 458 -5.96 14.00 11.79
C TYR A 458 -5.77 15.36 12.42
N LEU A 459 -6.28 16.40 11.77
CA LEU A 459 -6.33 17.75 12.33
C LEU A 459 -7.66 17.94 13.05
N GLN A 460 -7.62 18.28 14.33
CA GLN A 460 -8.83 18.53 15.12
C GLN A 460 -9.66 19.66 14.50
N THR A 461 -9.01 20.63 13.85
CA THR A 461 -9.63 21.79 13.20
C THR A 461 -10.59 21.43 12.08
N ASP A 462 -10.41 20.26 11.45
CA ASP A 462 -11.27 19.78 10.36
C ASP A 462 -12.65 19.35 10.89
N TYR A 463 -12.77 19.15 12.20
CA TYR A 463 -13.99 18.69 12.87
C TYR A 463 -14.68 19.81 13.66
N GLY A 464 -14.62 21.04 13.16
CA GLY A 464 -15.17 22.23 13.82
C GLY A 464 -16.68 22.19 14.08
N ASN A 465 -17.41 21.34 13.33
CA ASN A 465 -18.86 21.20 13.42
C ASN A 465 -19.31 20.06 14.36
N ILE A 466 -18.39 19.29 14.92
CA ILE A 466 -18.70 18.13 15.77
C ILE A 466 -18.63 18.57 17.24
N PRO A 467 -19.75 18.56 17.99
CA PRO A 467 -19.76 18.99 19.39
C PRO A 467 -18.85 18.13 20.26
N TYR A 468 -18.07 18.78 21.13
CA TYR A 468 -17.31 18.13 22.18
C TYR A 468 -17.04 19.11 23.33
N GLY A 469 -17.49 18.74 24.53
CA GLY A 469 -17.47 19.60 25.69
C GLY A 469 -18.36 20.84 25.54
N GLY A 470 -17.85 22.00 25.96
CA GLY A 470 -18.51 23.30 25.76
C GLY A 470 -18.26 23.94 24.40
N GLY A 471 -17.73 23.19 23.43
CA GLY A 471 -17.41 23.66 22.08
C GLY A 471 -17.47 22.52 21.06
N SER A 472 -16.46 22.44 20.20
CA SER A 472 -16.32 21.37 19.21
C SER A 472 -14.98 20.64 19.33
N ILE A 473 -14.82 19.54 18.56
CA ILE A 473 -13.54 18.84 18.43
C ILE A 473 -12.41 19.81 18.03
N ALA A 474 -12.67 20.77 17.14
CA ALA A 474 -11.66 21.78 16.78
C ALA A 474 -11.16 22.60 17.97
N SER A 475 -12.01 22.88 18.96
CA SER A 475 -11.66 23.69 20.13
C SER A 475 -11.07 22.90 21.30
N SER A 476 -11.50 21.64 21.49
CA SER A 476 -11.28 20.89 22.74
C SER A 476 -10.88 19.42 22.52
N GLY A 477 -10.77 18.99 21.26
CA GLY A 477 -10.67 17.58 20.87
C GLY A 477 -9.26 17.02 20.73
N CYS A 478 -8.20 17.72 21.14
CA CYS A 478 -6.82 17.25 20.95
C CYS A 478 -6.56 15.84 21.51
N GLY A 479 -7.22 15.47 22.62
CA GLY A 479 -7.17 14.12 23.21
C GLY A 479 -7.81 13.06 22.30
N PRO A 480 -9.13 13.12 22.03
CA PRO A 480 -9.82 12.21 21.12
C PRO A 480 -9.21 12.16 19.72
N THR A 481 -8.76 13.30 19.17
CA THR A 481 -8.06 13.34 17.87
C THR A 481 -6.72 12.59 17.93
N SER A 482 -5.94 12.79 19.00
CA SER A 482 -4.68 12.05 19.20
C SER A 482 -4.90 10.55 19.37
N PHE A 483 -5.94 10.16 20.11
CA PHE A 483 -6.31 8.77 20.27
C PHE A 483 -6.78 8.15 18.96
N ALA A 484 -7.66 8.81 18.22
CA ALA A 484 -8.16 8.37 16.91
C ALA A 484 -7.00 8.05 15.94
N MET A 485 -5.97 8.91 15.89
CA MET A 485 -4.76 8.65 15.11
C MET A 485 -4.11 7.31 15.49
N ILE A 486 -3.86 7.08 16.78
CA ILE A 486 -3.24 5.83 17.27
C ILE A 486 -4.17 4.63 17.06
N ALA A 487 -5.45 4.76 17.36
CA ALA A 487 -6.43 3.71 17.25
C ALA A 487 -6.51 3.22 15.79
N SER A 488 -6.62 4.15 14.83
CA SER A 488 -6.59 3.83 13.40
C SER A 488 -5.37 3.03 12.99
N TYR A 489 -4.20 3.43 13.51
CA TYR A 489 -2.94 2.76 13.22
C TYR A 489 -2.91 1.32 13.77
N LEU A 490 -3.26 1.14 15.04
CA LEU A 490 -3.17 -0.14 15.75
C LEU A 490 -4.21 -1.15 15.28
N THR A 491 -5.45 -0.73 15.06
CA THR A 491 -6.52 -1.64 14.61
C THR A 491 -6.43 -1.92 13.11
N GLY A 492 -5.78 -1.04 12.34
CA GLY A 492 -5.78 -1.11 10.88
C GLY A 492 -7.13 -0.76 10.24
N THR A 493 -8.04 -0.17 11.01
CA THR A 493 -9.35 0.33 10.57
C THR A 493 -9.42 1.82 10.78
N THR A 494 -10.06 2.60 9.90
CA THR A 494 -10.21 4.04 10.16
C THR A 494 -11.11 4.28 11.37
N ILE A 495 -10.53 4.86 12.42
CA ILE A 495 -11.21 5.38 13.61
C ILE A 495 -10.96 6.89 13.61
N THR A 496 -11.99 7.65 13.27
CA THR A 496 -11.89 9.11 13.17
C THR A 496 -11.99 9.79 14.56
N PRO A 497 -11.61 11.07 14.68
CA PRO A 497 -11.89 11.85 15.89
C PRO A 497 -13.38 11.90 16.23
N VAL A 498 -14.25 11.80 15.21
CA VAL A 498 -15.70 11.68 15.41
C VAL A 498 -15.97 10.40 16.17
N ASP A 499 -15.54 9.24 15.68
CA ASP A 499 -15.76 7.92 16.30
C ASP A 499 -15.28 7.86 17.75
N ALA A 500 -14.08 8.41 17.99
CA ALA A 500 -13.47 8.51 19.30
C ALA A 500 -14.31 9.33 20.29
N VAL A 501 -15.01 10.37 19.81
CA VAL A 501 -15.97 11.17 20.58
C VAL A 501 -17.36 10.51 20.61
N SER A 502 -17.80 9.84 19.55
CA SER A 502 -19.08 9.12 19.46
C SER A 502 -19.24 8.08 20.54
N TRP A 503 -18.15 7.38 20.82
CA TRP A 503 -18.14 6.35 21.84
C TRP A 503 -18.34 6.96 23.23
N CYS A 504 -17.67 8.08 23.52
CA CYS A 504 -17.67 8.63 24.88
C CYS A 504 -18.63 9.79 25.14
N GLY A 505 -19.16 10.41 24.09
CA GLY A 505 -19.79 11.72 24.16
C GLY A 505 -18.90 12.71 24.94
N ASN A 506 -19.54 13.46 25.85
CA ASN A 506 -18.84 14.37 26.77
C ASN A 506 -18.37 13.72 28.07
N SER A 507 -18.44 12.39 28.19
CA SER A 507 -18.19 11.70 29.47
C SER A 507 -16.77 11.90 29.96
N TYR A 508 -15.80 11.98 29.04
CA TYR A 508 -14.38 12.23 29.36
C TYR A 508 -13.95 13.68 29.12
N TYR A 509 -14.89 14.59 28.85
CA TYR A 509 -14.57 16.02 28.71
C TYR A 509 -14.32 16.65 30.09
N LYS A 510 -13.18 17.34 30.21
CA LYS A 510 -12.81 18.15 31.36
C LYS A 510 -12.97 19.63 31.05
N PRO A 511 -13.93 20.34 31.66
CA PRO A 511 -14.15 21.77 31.44
C PRO A 511 -12.87 22.59 31.61
N GLY A 512 -12.57 23.43 30.62
CA GLY A 512 -11.39 24.32 30.63
C GLY A 512 -10.03 23.64 30.36
N VAL A 513 -9.98 22.31 30.29
CA VAL A 513 -8.71 21.55 30.10
C VAL A 513 -8.75 20.68 28.85
N GLY A 514 -9.90 20.14 28.46
CA GLY A 514 -10.06 19.28 27.29
C GLY A 514 -10.50 17.88 27.67
N THR A 515 -9.57 16.93 27.79
CA THR A 515 -9.90 15.49 27.99
C THR A 515 -9.21 14.92 29.22
N TYR A 516 -9.95 14.15 30.04
CA TYR A 516 -9.40 13.46 31.22
C TYR A 516 -8.34 12.42 30.83
N TRP A 517 -7.32 12.23 31.66
CA TRP A 517 -6.26 11.26 31.39
C TRP A 517 -6.74 9.81 31.40
N SER A 518 -7.78 9.52 32.20
CA SER A 518 -8.45 8.21 32.26
C SER A 518 -9.07 7.78 30.93
N TYR A 519 -9.28 8.73 30.00
CA TYR A 519 -9.79 8.47 28.66
C TYR A 519 -8.97 7.43 27.90
N PHE A 520 -7.64 7.55 27.88
CA PHE A 520 -6.82 6.73 26.98
C PHE A 520 -6.88 5.23 27.29
N GLY A 521 -6.87 4.86 28.57
CA GLY A 521 -7.01 3.44 28.97
C GLY A 521 -8.40 2.89 28.68
N ALA A 522 -9.45 3.69 28.91
CA ALA A 522 -10.82 3.28 28.62
C ALA A 522 -11.08 3.18 27.11
N ALA A 523 -10.58 4.14 26.33
CA ALA A 523 -10.69 4.16 24.88
C ALA A 523 -9.93 3.00 24.25
N ALA A 524 -8.69 2.75 24.68
CA ALA A 524 -7.91 1.60 24.19
C ALA A 524 -8.62 0.27 24.46
N SER A 525 -9.24 0.12 25.63
CA SER A 525 -10.03 -1.06 25.97
C SER A 525 -11.27 -1.22 25.08
N HIS A 526 -11.95 -0.12 24.74
CA HIS A 526 -13.14 -0.15 23.89
C HIS A 526 -12.82 -0.46 22.42
N PHE A 527 -11.82 0.21 21.86
CA PHE A 527 -11.47 0.10 20.44
C PHE A 527 -10.50 -1.05 20.14
N GLY A 528 -10.08 -1.83 21.15
CA GLY A 528 -9.20 -2.98 20.96
C GLY A 528 -7.74 -2.63 20.71
N CYS A 529 -7.26 -1.50 21.25
CA CYS A 529 -5.88 -1.02 21.09
C CYS A 529 -4.89 -1.60 22.11
N GLY A 530 -5.28 -2.66 22.83
CA GLY A 530 -4.44 -3.31 23.83
C GLY A 530 -4.29 -2.51 25.14
N SER A 531 -3.18 -2.75 25.82
CA SER A 531 -2.85 -2.12 27.09
C SER A 531 -2.26 -0.71 26.90
N VAL A 532 -2.44 0.14 27.92
CA VAL A 532 -1.88 1.49 27.94
C VAL A 532 -1.07 1.66 29.21
N ILE A 533 0.20 2.01 29.07
CA ILE A 533 1.11 2.27 30.18
C ILE A 533 1.31 3.79 30.30
N GLN A 534 0.90 4.36 31.43
CA GLN A 534 1.19 5.75 31.75
C GLN A 534 2.59 5.87 32.37
N THR A 535 3.38 6.83 31.91
CA THR A 535 4.72 7.12 32.45
C THR A 535 5.08 8.60 32.36
N THR A 536 6.08 9.02 33.12
CA THR A 536 6.73 10.33 32.99
C THR A 536 8.19 10.22 32.52
N ASP A 537 8.71 9.00 32.32
CA ASP A 537 10.09 8.75 31.93
C ASP A 537 10.29 8.84 30.41
N ALA A 538 11.00 9.87 29.96
CA ALA A 538 11.32 10.10 28.55
C ALA A 538 12.18 8.98 27.92
N ASN A 539 13.03 8.30 28.69
CA ASN A 539 13.85 7.20 28.17
C ASN A 539 13.01 5.95 27.91
N ALA A 540 12.03 5.68 28.79
CA ALA A 540 11.05 4.62 28.56
C ALA A 540 10.23 4.90 27.29
N VAL A 541 9.87 6.17 27.04
CA VAL A 541 9.20 6.61 25.81
C VAL A 541 10.08 6.43 24.57
N LEU A 542 11.34 6.84 24.61
CA LEU A 542 12.28 6.62 23.50
C LEU A 542 12.44 5.15 23.15
N LYS A 543 12.61 4.30 24.18
CA LYS A 543 12.67 2.85 24.01
C LYS A 543 11.39 2.32 23.37
N ALA A 544 10.23 2.70 23.90
CA ALA A 544 8.94 2.27 23.37
C ALA A 544 8.75 2.69 21.90
N LEU A 545 9.05 3.95 21.57
CA LEU A 545 8.98 4.46 20.20
C LEU A 545 9.95 3.72 19.27
N SER A 546 11.15 3.39 19.75
CA SER A 546 12.12 2.59 18.99
C SER A 546 11.69 1.13 18.79
N GLU A 547 10.76 0.63 19.59
CA GLU A 547 10.19 -0.72 19.51
C GLU A 547 8.85 -0.75 18.75
N GLY A 548 8.41 0.40 18.20
CA GLY A 548 7.19 0.54 17.41
C GLY A 548 5.92 0.79 18.22
N HIS A 549 6.05 1.24 19.47
CA HIS A 549 4.90 1.60 20.31
C HIS A 549 4.54 3.07 20.12
N PRO A 550 3.32 3.41 19.67
CA PRO A 550 2.89 4.79 19.56
C PRO A 550 2.61 5.39 20.94
N VAL A 551 2.85 6.69 21.08
CA VAL A 551 2.77 7.37 22.38
C VAL A 551 1.98 8.65 22.27
N ILE A 552 1.05 8.89 23.20
CA ILE A 552 0.44 10.22 23.39
C ILE A 552 1.23 10.95 24.46
N SER A 553 1.54 12.22 24.21
CA SER A 553 2.19 13.11 25.18
C SER A 553 1.26 14.25 25.57
N SER A 554 1.07 14.45 26.87
CA SER A 554 0.41 15.64 27.42
C SER A 554 1.43 16.76 27.51
N GLN A 555 1.14 17.88 26.86
CA GLN A 555 1.98 19.05 26.74
C GLN A 555 1.40 20.22 27.53
N ARG A 556 2.25 20.95 28.24
CA ARG A 556 1.95 22.28 28.81
C ARG A 556 2.36 23.39 27.84
N ALA A 557 2.09 24.63 28.22
CA ALA A 557 2.45 25.81 27.44
C ALA A 557 3.95 25.81 27.07
N GLY A 558 4.25 26.03 25.78
CA GLY A 558 5.59 26.04 25.21
C GLY A 558 5.57 25.84 23.70
N LEU A 559 6.45 24.99 23.16
CA LEU A 559 6.65 24.82 21.71
C LEU A 559 5.37 24.42 20.97
N PHE A 560 4.60 23.47 21.49
CA PHE A 560 3.46 22.89 20.78
C PHE A 560 2.15 23.69 20.96
N THR A 561 2.03 24.48 22.02
CA THR A 561 0.77 25.10 22.44
C THR A 561 1.00 26.25 23.43
N SER A 562 0.05 27.18 23.54
CA SER A 562 0.02 28.21 24.60
C SER A 562 -0.68 27.74 25.89
N GLY A 563 -1.33 26.57 25.87
CA GLY A 563 -2.08 25.99 26.99
C GLY A 563 -1.77 24.51 27.19
N GLY A 564 -2.75 23.73 27.70
CA GLY A 564 -2.67 22.27 27.70
C GLY A 564 -2.94 21.70 26.30
N HIS A 565 -2.23 20.63 25.90
CA HIS A 565 -2.40 20.00 24.60
C HIS A 565 -2.01 18.53 24.61
N PHE A 566 -2.53 17.74 23.67
CA PHE A 566 -2.09 16.36 23.43
C PHE A 566 -1.50 16.26 22.02
N ILE A 567 -0.37 15.57 21.91
CA ILE A 567 0.29 15.27 20.64
C ILE A 567 0.61 13.78 20.56
N VAL A 568 0.73 13.25 19.35
CA VAL A 568 1.15 11.87 19.11
C VAL A 568 2.63 11.85 18.74
N LEU A 569 3.42 11.05 19.46
CA LEU A 569 4.79 10.72 19.10
C LEU A 569 4.74 9.44 18.27
N ARG A 570 5.22 9.53 17.03
CA ARG A 570 5.09 8.46 16.03
C ARG A 570 6.40 7.73 15.74
N GLY A 571 7.48 8.01 16.44
CA GLY A 571 8.70 7.21 16.32
C GLY A 571 9.96 8.01 16.59
N VAL A 572 11.10 7.31 16.45
CA VAL A 572 12.45 7.88 16.54
C VAL A 572 13.14 7.71 15.20
N THR A 573 13.80 8.77 14.71
CA THR A 573 14.58 8.76 13.47
C THR A 573 15.94 8.10 13.69
N VAL A 574 16.63 7.77 12.60
CA VAL A 574 18.02 7.30 12.60
C VAL A 574 18.97 8.21 13.38
N ASN A 575 18.68 9.52 13.43
CA ASN A 575 19.48 10.50 14.17
C ASN A 575 19.07 10.64 15.64
N GLY A 576 18.20 9.76 16.16
CA GLY A 576 17.71 9.80 17.53
C GLY A 576 16.69 10.92 17.82
N LYS A 577 16.11 11.53 16.78
CA LYS A 577 15.09 12.58 16.93
C LYS A 577 13.68 12.00 16.92
N VAL A 578 12.74 12.69 17.54
CA VAL A 578 11.35 12.25 17.66
C VAL A 578 10.49 12.89 16.59
N LEU A 579 9.58 12.10 16.04
CA LEU A 579 8.60 12.53 15.06
C LEU A 579 7.23 12.70 15.71
N VAL A 580 6.51 13.74 15.30
CA VAL A 580 5.25 14.15 15.94
C VAL A 580 4.13 14.26 14.91
N ASN A 581 2.92 13.83 15.30
CA ASN A 581 1.65 14.25 14.71
C ASN A 581 0.95 15.15 15.73
N ASP A 582 0.93 16.46 15.45
CA ASP A 582 0.23 17.45 16.27
C ASP A 582 -1.23 17.57 15.74
N PRO A 583 -2.27 17.26 16.53
CA PRO A 583 -3.66 17.38 16.07
C PRO A 583 -4.06 18.84 15.79
N ASN A 584 -3.26 19.83 16.21
CA ASN A 584 -3.45 21.25 15.93
C ASN A 584 -2.30 21.81 15.05
N ASP A 585 -1.72 20.98 14.19
CA ASP A 585 -0.72 21.40 13.19
C ASP A 585 -1.35 22.31 12.13
N SER A 586 -0.51 22.99 11.34
CA SER A 586 -0.93 23.85 10.25
C SER A 586 0.19 23.99 9.23
N ALA A 587 -0.09 24.55 8.05
CA ALA A 587 0.96 24.83 7.05
C ALA A 587 2.07 25.75 7.59
N SER A 588 1.78 26.62 8.56
CA SER A 588 2.77 27.51 9.18
C SER A 588 3.60 26.83 10.26
N LYS A 589 3.03 25.91 11.05
CA LYS A 589 3.75 25.10 12.03
C LYS A 589 4.57 24.01 11.34
N ASN A 590 3.92 23.26 10.45
CA ASN A 590 4.48 22.17 9.65
C ASN A 590 5.26 21.15 10.49
N TYR A 591 4.73 20.81 11.67
CA TYR A 591 5.39 19.91 12.62
C TYR A 591 5.42 18.46 12.13
N ILE A 592 4.49 18.07 11.26
CA ILE A 592 4.52 16.78 10.58
C ILE A 592 5.82 16.53 9.80
N ASN A 593 6.46 17.57 9.26
CA ASN A 593 7.70 17.46 8.47
C ASN A 593 8.96 17.81 9.27
N ARG A 594 8.84 17.97 10.60
CA ARG A 594 9.94 18.39 11.47
C ARG A 594 10.36 17.28 12.43
N GLU A 595 11.66 17.15 12.62
CA GLU A 595 12.27 16.31 13.67
C GLU A 595 12.48 17.13 14.96
N PHE A 596 12.21 16.53 16.11
CA PHE A 596 12.31 17.18 17.42
C PHE A 596 13.31 16.49 18.33
N ASP A 597 14.03 17.24 19.16
CA ASP A 597 14.79 16.66 20.26
C ASP A 597 13.85 16.18 21.37
N MET A 598 14.01 14.92 21.80
CA MET A 598 13.15 14.37 22.85
C MET A 598 13.30 15.13 24.16
N MET A 599 14.51 15.50 24.57
CA MET A 599 14.75 16.05 25.90
C MET A 599 14.53 17.55 25.94
N SER A 600 15.10 18.28 24.97
CA SER A 600 15.05 19.75 24.99
C SER A 600 13.78 20.34 24.41
N GLU A 601 13.02 19.60 23.61
CA GLU A 601 11.82 20.13 22.93
C GLU A 601 10.54 19.41 23.32
N VAL A 602 10.50 18.08 23.27
CA VAL A 602 9.28 17.32 23.59
C VAL A 602 9.06 17.22 25.10
N HIS A 603 10.04 16.66 25.82
CA HIS A 603 9.96 16.40 27.26
C HIS A 603 9.99 17.67 28.10
N ALA A 604 10.65 18.73 27.62
CA ALA A 604 10.70 20.03 28.29
C ALA A 604 9.30 20.57 28.65
N THR A 605 8.29 20.23 27.84
CA THR A 605 6.89 20.62 28.04
C THR A 605 5.95 19.45 28.32
N SER A 606 6.45 18.21 28.47
CA SER A 606 5.61 17.05 28.79
C SER A 606 5.23 16.96 30.27
N ASN A 607 3.95 16.72 30.58
CA ASN A 607 3.48 16.38 31.92
C ASN A 607 3.40 14.85 32.14
N ALA A 608 3.01 14.11 31.11
CA ALA A 608 2.85 12.65 31.14
C ALA A 608 2.80 12.07 29.73
N TYR A 609 2.99 10.75 29.65
CA TYR A 609 2.92 9.96 28.43
C TYR A 609 2.02 8.74 28.60
N TRP A 610 1.37 8.32 27.52
CA TRP A 610 0.63 7.06 27.41
C TRP A 610 1.23 6.24 26.28
N ILE A 611 1.90 5.15 26.64
CA ILE A 611 2.51 4.20 25.71
C ILE A 611 1.46 3.14 25.41
N PHE A 612 1.12 2.99 24.15
CA PHE A 612 0.17 1.97 23.68
C PHE A 612 0.93 0.71 23.23
N ASP A 613 0.24 -0.42 23.19
CA ASP A 613 0.78 -1.62 22.57
C ASP A 613 1.15 -1.35 21.09
N LYS A 614 2.11 -2.11 20.57
CA LYS A 614 2.49 -2.04 19.16
C LYS A 614 1.56 -2.91 18.32
N LYS A 615 1.48 -2.59 17.03
CA LYS A 615 0.71 -3.32 16.02
C LYS A 615 1.14 -4.78 15.87
#